data_AF-A0A520JA72-F1
#
_entry.id   AF-A0A520JA72-F1
#
_cell.length_a   1.000
_cell.length_b   1.000
_cell.length_c   1.000
_cell.angle_alpha   90.00
_cell.angle_beta   90.00
_cell.angle_gamma   90.00
#
_symmetry.space_group_name_H-M   'P 1'
#
loop_
_entity.id
_entity.type
_entity.pdbx_description
1 polymer ?
#
loop_
_entity_poly.entity_id
_entity_poly.type
_entity_poly.pdbx_seq_one_letter_code
_entity_poly.pdbx_strand_id
1 'polypeptide(L)'
;MKLVIERLEMPGLDDMLVEADGDAVVAVGKHLVGHQATDRSLGLIVSTGGDAYAEALRAVIGEEDGIHAYHHAVVRRVAETVGVRAVRIAGNVRWQEIDRPEDIALWQHDHDVPAGGPSGS
;
A
#
# COMPACT_ATOMS: atom_id res chain seq x y z
N MET A 1 11.27 -6.27 6.99
CA MET A 1 9.94 -6.41 6.36
C MET A 1 9.88 -5.53 5.11
N LYS A 2 9.10 -5.92 4.10
CA LYS A 2 8.82 -5.08 2.93
C LYS A 2 7.32 -4.85 2.76
N LEU A 3 6.95 -3.67 2.26
CA LEU A 3 5.58 -3.29 1.93
C LEU A 3 5.45 -3.18 0.41
N VAL A 4 4.42 -3.81 -0.15
CA VAL A 4 4.12 -3.64 -1.57
C VAL A 4 3.32 -2.35 -1.76
N ILE A 5 3.84 -1.48 -2.63
CA ILE A 5 3.30 -0.15 -2.87
C ILE A 5 3.23 0.14 -4.37
N GLU A 6 2.36 1.07 -4.73
CA GLU A 6 2.17 1.57 -6.09
C GLU A 6 2.23 3.09 -6.07
N ARG A 7 2.77 3.70 -7.14
CA ARG A 7 2.83 5.15 -7.26
C ARG A 7 1.43 5.74 -7.19
N LEU A 8 1.29 6.77 -6.38
CA LEU A 8 0.01 7.45 -6.21
C LEU A 8 -0.22 8.45 -7.35
N GLU A 9 -1.26 8.22 -8.15
CA GLU A 9 -1.74 9.22 -9.13
C GLU A 9 -2.79 10.13 -8.50
N MET A 10 -3.82 9.53 -7.91
CA MET A 10 -4.85 10.22 -7.11
C MET A 10 -5.19 9.40 -5.86
N PRO A 11 -5.30 10.02 -4.68
CA PRO A 11 -5.73 9.32 -3.47
C PRO A 11 -7.20 8.86 -3.55
N GLY A 12 -7.43 7.58 -3.30
CA GLY A 12 -8.74 7.02 -2.94
C GLY A 12 -9.08 7.26 -1.47
N LEU A 13 -10.38 7.24 -1.14
CA LEU A 13 -10.87 7.46 0.24
C LEU A 13 -10.31 6.42 1.24
N ASP A 14 -10.12 5.20 0.78
CA ASP A 14 -9.64 4.09 1.61
C ASP A 14 -8.17 3.77 1.41
N ASP A 15 -7.43 4.57 0.63
CA ASP A 15 -6.01 4.33 0.41
C ASP A 15 -5.22 4.42 1.73
N MET A 16 -4.30 3.48 1.90
CA MET A 16 -3.22 3.61 2.87
C MET A 16 -2.07 4.35 2.20
N LEU A 17 -1.95 5.64 2.50
CA LEU A 17 -0.95 6.52 1.91
C LEU A 17 0.44 6.20 2.45
N VAL A 18 1.42 6.31 1.56
CA VAL A 18 2.83 6.05 1.84
C VAL A 18 3.67 7.20 1.28
N GLU A 19 4.60 7.69 2.07
CA GLU A 19 5.74 8.46 1.57
C GLU A 19 6.96 7.54 1.57
N ALA A 20 7.67 7.50 0.44
CA ALA A 20 8.88 6.71 0.29
C ALA A 20 10.02 7.53 -0.32
N ASP A 21 11.21 7.40 0.28
CA ASP A 21 12.47 7.93 -0.24
C ASP A 21 13.29 6.76 -0.81
N GLY A 22 13.32 6.67 -2.15
CA GLY A 22 13.82 5.49 -2.85
C GLY A 22 13.07 4.24 -2.40
N ASP A 23 13.78 3.30 -1.76
CA ASP A 23 13.20 2.07 -1.23
C ASP A 23 12.79 2.18 0.24
N ALA A 24 13.10 3.28 0.93
CA ALA A 24 12.76 3.44 2.34
C ALA A 24 11.33 3.98 2.46
N VAL A 25 10.49 3.31 3.23
CA VAL A 25 9.19 3.85 3.62
C VAL A 25 9.40 4.77 4.83
N VAL A 26 9.12 6.06 4.66
CA VAL A 26 9.39 7.08 5.68
C VAL A 26 8.13 7.50 6.44
N ALA A 27 6.95 7.38 5.82
CA ALA A 27 5.67 7.62 6.49
C ALA A 27 4.56 6.72 5.93
N VAL A 28 3.64 6.29 6.79
CA VAL A 28 2.47 5.48 6.42
C VAL A 28 1.25 5.92 7.23
N GLY A 29 0.09 6.07 6.58
CA GLY A 29 -1.15 6.38 7.28
C GLY A 29 -2.32 6.65 6.35
N LYS A 30 -3.52 6.81 6.92
CA LYS A 30 -4.70 7.30 6.19
C LYS A 30 -4.61 8.80 5.86
N HIS A 31 -3.87 9.54 6.70
CA HIS A 31 -3.55 10.94 6.50
C HIS A 31 -2.09 11.15 6.89
N LEU A 32 -1.33 11.87 6.06
CA LEU A 32 0.10 12.11 6.23
C LEU A 32 0.34 13.60 6.55
N VAL A 33 0.27 13.98 7.83
CA VAL A 33 0.48 15.38 8.26
C VAL A 33 1.97 15.72 8.14
N GLY A 34 2.31 16.77 7.39
CA GLY A 34 3.71 17.21 7.20
C GLY A 34 4.51 16.36 6.22
N HIS A 35 3.85 15.46 5.50
CA HIS A 35 4.42 14.45 4.63
C HIS A 35 3.74 14.49 3.25
N GLN A 36 4.43 14.09 2.19
CA GLN A 36 3.89 14.05 0.83
C GLN A 36 3.71 12.60 0.38
N ALA A 37 2.46 12.16 0.22
CA ALA A 37 2.17 10.82 -0.26
C ALA A 37 2.72 10.63 -1.69
N THR A 38 3.68 9.74 -1.86
CA THR A 38 4.29 9.37 -3.15
C THR A 38 3.67 8.11 -3.73
N ASP A 39 3.18 7.24 -2.84
CA ASP A 39 2.70 5.91 -3.16
C ASP A 39 1.46 5.59 -2.29
N ARG A 40 0.69 4.58 -2.69
CA ARG A 40 -0.28 3.88 -1.83
C ARG A 40 0.20 2.46 -1.56
N SER A 41 -0.15 1.92 -0.41
CA SER A 41 0.08 0.51 -0.12
C SER A 41 -1.04 -0.37 -0.67
N LEU A 42 -0.65 -1.55 -1.14
CA LEU A 42 -1.54 -2.58 -1.68
C LEU A 42 -1.91 -3.65 -0.63
N GLY A 43 -1.70 -3.36 0.66
CA GLY A 43 -2.04 -4.25 1.77
C GLY A 43 -1.18 -5.52 1.90
N LEU A 44 -0.20 -5.71 1.00
CA LEU A 44 0.65 -6.89 0.98
C LEU A 44 2.01 -6.64 1.65
N ILE A 45 2.37 -7.55 2.55
CA ILE A 45 3.64 -7.56 3.26
C ILE A 45 4.47 -8.76 2.82
N VAL A 46 5.75 -8.52 2.51
CA VAL A 46 6.72 -9.57 2.23
C VAL A 46 7.78 -9.58 3.32
N SER A 47 8.02 -10.73 3.95
CA SER A 47 9.01 -10.86 5.02
C SER A 47 9.71 -12.21 5.00
N THR A 48 10.94 -12.24 5.52
CA THR A 48 11.69 -13.47 5.81
C THR A 48 11.42 -14.00 7.22
N GLY A 49 10.36 -13.52 7.88
CA GLY A 49 10.03 -13.81 9.28
C GLY A 49 10.53 -12.73 10.26
N GLY A 50 10.63 -13.10 11.54
CA GLY A 50 11.02 -12.24 12.66
C GLY A 50 9.84 -11.65 13.45
N ASP A 51 10.15 -11.00 14.57
CA ASP A 51 9.13 -10.60 15.56
C ASP A 51 8.60 -9.18 15.39
N ALA A 52 9.25 -8.35 14.56
CA ALA A 52 8.94 -6.92 14.46
C ALA A 52 7.47 -6.62 14.17
N TYR A 53 6.84 -7.37 13.26
CA TYR A 53 5.41 -7.18 12.96
C TYR A 53 4.53 -7.59 14.13
N ALA A 54 4.84 -8.71 14.78
CA ALA A 54 4.07 -9.22 15.91
C ALA A 54 4.22 -8.31 17.15
N GLU A 55 5.40 -7.75 17.38
CA GLU A 55 5.66 -6.76 18.43
C GLU A 55 4.92 -5.46 18.16
N ALA A 56 5.00 -4.93 16.93
CA ALA A 56 4.25 -3.75 16.53
C ALA A 56 2.74 -3.98 16.66
N LEU A 57 2.23 -5.14 16.24
CA LEU A 57 0.83 -5.52 16.39
C LEU A 57 0.38 -5.54 17.85
N ARG A 58 1.14 -6.22 18.73
CA ARG A 58 0.84 -6.25 20.17
C ARG A 58 0.83 -4.86 20.77
N ALA A 59 1.78 -4.02 20.38
CA ALA A 59 1.89 -2.68 20.93
C ALA A 59 0.77 -1.75 20.43
N VAL A 60 0.36 -1.83 19.15
CA VAL A 60 -0.76 -1.06 18.60
C VAL A 60 -2.09 -1.51 19.23
N ILE A 61 -2.35 -2.82 19.31
CA ILE A 61 -3.60 -3.34 19.91
C ILE A 61 -3.67 -3.02 21.41
N GLY A 62 -2.53 -2.89 22.08
CA GLY A 62 -2.46 -2.50 23.48
C GLY A 62 -2.77 -1.02 23.76
N GLU A 63 -2.86 -0.16 22.74
CA GLU A 63 -3.25 1.25 22.88
C GLU A 63 -4.77 1.40 23.00
N GLU A 64 -5.22 2.53 23.56
CA GLU A 64 -6.65 2.90 23.59
C GLU A 64 -7.19 2.95 22.16
N ASP A 65 -8.34 2.30 21.92
CA ASP A 65 -8.95 2.09 20.60
C ASP A 65 -8.05 1.39 19.55
N GLY A 66 -6.93 0.78 19.95
CA GLY A 66 -5.99 0.10 19.06
C GLY A 66 -6.59 -1.02 18.22
N ILE A 67 -7.72 -1.59 18.66
CA ILE A 67 -8.51 -2.59 17.93
C ILE A 67 -9.23 -2.04 16.69
N HIS A 68 -9.15 -0.74 16.41
CA HIS A 68 -9.74 -0.16 15.21
C HIS A 68 -8.67 0.26 14.18
N ALA A 69 -7.38 0.15 14.52
CA ALA A 69 -6.27 0.73 13.76
C ALA A 69 -5.28 -0.32 13.23
N TYR A 70 -5.74 -1.51 12.82
CA TYR A 70 -4.84 -2.66 12.66
C TYR A 70 -3.72 -2.49 11.62
N HIS A 71 -4.04 -2.42 10.33
CA HIS A 71 -2.98 -2.63 9.34
C HIS A 71 -2.04 -1.43 9.19
N HIS A 72 -2.59 -0.24 8.95
CA HIS A 72 -1.79 0.95 8.70
C HIS A 72 -0.97 1.42 9.92
N ALA A 73 -1.53 1.35 11.13
CA ALA A 73 -0.81 1.77 12.32
C ALA A 73 0.31 0.78 12.68
N VAL A 74 0.11 -0.52 12.43
CA VAL A 74 1.17 -1.52 12.62
C VAL A 74 2.30 -1.31 11.62
N VAL A 75 2.00 -1.12 10.34
CA VAL A 75 3.05 -0.84 9.33
C VAL A 75 3.78 0.47 9.66
N ARG A 76 3.05 1.53 10.07
CA ARG A 76 3.64 2.78 10.54
C ARG A 76 4.62 2.55 11.69
N ARG A 77 4.19 1.82 12.73
CA ARG A 77 5.03 1.50 13.89
C ARG A 77 6.29 0.74 13.48
N VAL A 78 6.20 -0.23 12.57
CA VAL A 78 7.36 -0.97 12.07
C VAL A 78 8.31 -0.02 11.31
N ALA A 79 7.77 0.88 10.48
CA ALA A 79 8.57 1.85 9.73
C ALA A 79 9.35 2.80 10.67
N GLU A 80 8.71 3.26 11.75
CA GLU A 80 9.31 4.17 12.75
C GLU A 80 10.38 3.51 13.63
N THR A 81 10.33 2.18 13.80
CA THR A 81 11.18 1.46 14.77
C THR A 81 12.35 0.71 14.12
N VAL A 82 12.04 -0.21 13.21
CA VAL A 82 13.04 -1.09 12.56
C VAL A 82 13.21 -0.77 11.07
N GLY A 83 12.31 0.06 10.51
CA GLY A 83 12.28 0.41 9.10
C GLY A 83 11.50 -0.58 8.24
N VAL A 84 10.89 -0.04 7.19
CA VAL A 84 10.18 -0.82 6.15
C VAL A 84 10.76 -0.45 4.80
N ARG A 85 10.94 -1.46 3.93
CA ARG A 85 11.38 -1.24 2.54
C ARG A 85 10.22 -1.39 1.57
N ALA A 86 10.17 -0.53 0.56
CA ALA A 86 9.20 -0.59 -0.52
C ALA A 86 9.53 -1.71 -1.50
N VAL A 87 8.48 -2.36 -2.01
CA VAL A 87 8.49 -3.16 -3.24
C VAL A 87 7.47 -2.53 -4.15
N ARG A 88 7.92 -2.01 -5.30
CA ARG A 88 7.04 -1.42 -6.30
C ARG A 88 6.66 -2.42 -7.35
N ILE A 89 5.39 -2.38 -7.76
CA ILE A 89 4.94 -3.08 -8.95
C ILE A 89 5.52 -2.37 -10.17
N ALA A 90 5.97 -3.15 -11.16
CA ALA A 90 6.50 -2.60 -12.39
C ALA A 90 5.41 -1.78 -13.10
N GLY A 91 5.75 -0.61 -13.65
CA GLY A 91 4.74 0.31 -14.21
C GLY A 91 3.97 -0.19 -15.43
N ASN A 92 4.38 -1.33 -16.01
CA ASN A 92 3.65 -2.02 -17.08
C ASN A 92 2.71 -3.13 -16.56
N VAL A 93 2.59 -3.29 -15.24
CA VAL A 93 1.71 -4.25 -14.58
C VAL A 93 0.67 -3.47 -13.80
N ARG A 94 -0.60 -3.83 -13.97
CA ARG A 94 -1.72 -3.26 -13.23
C ARG A 94 -2.10 -4.18 -12.09
N TRP A 95 -2.01 -3.68 -10.87
CA TRP A 95 -2.59 -4.36 -9.71
C TRP A 95 -4.07 -4.01 -9.60
N GLN A 96 -4.86 -5.01 -9.20
CA GLN A 96 -6.25 -4.85 -8.86
C GLN A 96 -6.64 -5.90 -7.83
N GLU A 97 -7.42 -5.49 -6.84
CA GLU A 97 -8.09 -6.39 -5.92
C GLU A 97 -9.37 -6.93 -6.57
N ILE A 98 -9.59 -8.24 -6.50
CA ILE A 98 -10.75 -8.92 -7.09
C ILE A 98 -11.47 -9.66 -5.96
N ASP A 99 -12.39 -8.95 -5.30
CA ASP A 99 -13.15 -9.49 -4.17
C ASP A 99 -14.59 -9.83 -4.55
N ARG A 100 -15.11 -9.14 -5.57
CA ARG A 100 -16.51 -9.22 -6.00
C ARG A 100 -16.62 -9.42 -7.51
N PRO A 101 -17.77 -9.93 -8.00
CA PRO A 101 -17.97 -10.12 -9.44
C PRO A 101 -17.81 -8.84 -10.27
N GLU A 102 -18.19 -7.69 -9.75
CA GLU A 102 -17.99 -6.40 -10.42
C GLU A 102 -16.51 -6.08 -10.72
N ASP A 103 -15.59 -6.54 -9.88
CA ASP A 103 -14.15 -6.31 -10.05
C ASP A 103 -13.61 -7.07 -11.27
N ILE A 104 -14.21 -8.21 -11.63
CA ILE A 104 -13.85 -9.00 -12.83
C ILE A 104 -14.19 -8.21 -14.10
N ALA A 105 -15.34 -7.52 -14.11
CA ALA A 105 -15.72 -6.70 -15.25
C ALA A 105 -14.76 -5.52 -15.43
N LEU A 106 -14.34 -4.90 -14.33
CA LEU A 106 -13.33 -3.84 -14.34
C LEU A 106 -11.97 -4.37 -14.80
N TRP A 107 -11.56 -5.56 -14.32
CA TRP A 107 -10.33 -6.23 -14.75
C TRP A 107 -10.29 -6.45 -16.26
N GLN A 108 -11.37 -7.01 -16.83
CA GLN A 108 -11.45 -7.23 -18.27
C GLN A 108 -11.37 -5.90 -19.03
N HIS A 109 -12.06 -4.87 -18.58
CA HIS A 109 -11.99 -3.55 -19.22
C HIS A 109 -10.57 -2.96 -19.19
N ASP A 110 -9.92 -2.98 -18.04
CA ASP A 110 -8.65 -2.29 -17.81
C ASP A 110 -7.43 -3.06 -18.33
N HIS A 111 -7.54 -4.39 -18.51
CA HIS A 111 -6.44 -5.24 -18.96
C HIS A 111 -6.60 -5.75 -20.39
N ASP A 112 -7.82 -5.76 -20.97
CA ASP A 112 -8.03 -6.14 -22.37
C ASP A 112 -7.93 -4.95 -23.35
N VAL A 113 -7.82 -3.71 -22.87
CA VAL A 113 -7.50 -2.56 -23.73
C VAL A 113 -6.04 -2.69 -24.21
N PRO A 114 -5.80 -2.88 -25.52
CA PRO A 114 -4.43 -2.95 -26.02
C PRO A 114 -3.72 -1.63 -25.73
N ALA A 115 -2.49 -1.70 -25.23
CA ALA A 115 -1.60 -0.54 -25.13
C ALA A 115 -1.33 0.02 -26.54
N GLY A 116 -2.19 0.92 -27.01
CA GLY A 116 -2.11 1.56 -28.32
C GLY A 116 -3.11 1.02 -29.36
N GLY A 117 -4.37 1.43 -29.27
CA GLY A 117 -5.26 1.51 -30.44
C GLY A 117 -5.09 2.87 -31.12
N PRO A 118 -5.01 2.96 -32.46
CA PRO A 118 -4.77 4.23 -33.15
C PRO A 118 -5.95 5.18 -32.93
N SER A 119 -5.64 6.43 -32.58
CA SER A 119 -6.59 7.54 -32.62
C SER A 119 -7.19 7.64 -34.02
N GLY A 120 -8.48 7.32 -34.11
CA GLY A 120 -9.27 7.39 -35.34
C GLY A 120 -9.31 8.78 -35.94
N SER A 121 -9.38 8.79 -37.27
CA SER A 121 -9.19 9.86 -38.24
C SER A 121 -10.11 11.08 -38.14
#